data_AF-A0A948PP48-F1
#
_entry.id   AF-A0A948PP48-F1
#
_cell.length_a   1.000
_cell.length_b   1.000
_cell.length_c   1.000
_cell.angle_alpha   90.00
_cell.angle_beta   90.00
_cell.angle_gamma   90.00
#
_symmetry.space_group_name_H-M   'P 1'
#
loop_
_entity.id
_entity.type
_entity.pdbx_description
1 polymer ?
#
loop_
_entity_poly.entity_id
_entity_poly.type
_entity_poly.pdbx_seq_one_letter_code
_entity_poly.pdbx_strand_id
1 'polypeptide(L)'
;MASRIYAVKSSTGSGGDSLDQKIGRMVMVGFRGLTVREGHPVVEDIRAGRIGGVVFFDYDVPAKSAVRNIESPEQVKKLLRQLQSFADVPLFTAVDYEGGRISRLRPEFGFPETLSHHELGSGAK
;
A
#
# COMPACT_ATOMS: atom_id res chain seq x y z
N MET A 1 48.64 -34.48 -1.26
CA MET A 1 47.17 -34.50 -1.12
C MET A 1 46.79 -33.70 0.12
N ALA A 2 46.58 -32.38 -0.03
CA ALA A 2 46.32 -31.48 1.09
C ALA A 2 44.83 -31.42 1.38
N SER A 3 44.45 -31.73 2.63
CA SER A 3 43.09 -31.64 3.15
C SER A 3 42.66 -30.18 3.25
N ARG A 4 41.57 -29.83 2.56
CA ARG A 4 41.00 -28.48 2.55
C ARG A 4 39.92 -28.41 3.64
N ILE A 5 40.28 -27.87 4.80
CA ILE A 5 39.35 -27.59 5.90
C ILE A 5 38.50 -26.38 5.47
N TYR A 6 37.19 -26.59 5.28
CA TYR A 6 36.25 -25.48 5.14
C TYR A 6 35.98 -24.92 6.53
N ALA A 7 36.55 -23.76 6.84
CA ALA A 7 36.14 -22.98 7.99
C ALA A 7 34.72 -22.45 7.75
N VAL A 8 33.75 -22.93 8.54
CA VAL A 8 32.43 -22.30 8.67
C VAL A 8 32.66 -20.93 9.31
N LYS A 9 32.44 -19.86 8.55
CA LYS A 9 32.27 -18.52 9.13
C LYS A 9 30.98 -18.54 9.95
N SER A 10 31.07 -18.40 11.27
CA SER A 10 29.92 -18.11 12.09
C SER A 10 29.40 -16.70 11.74
N SER A 11 28.21 -16.62 11.17
CA SER A 11 27.52 -15.35 11.01
C SER A 11 26.80 -15.00 12.30
N THR A 12 27.51 -14.33 13.22
CA THR A 12 26.87 -13.58 14.30
C THR A 12 26.32 -12.27 13.75
N GLY A 13 25.07 -12.30 13.30
CA GLY A 13 24.23 -11.13 13.08
C GLY A 13 22.83 -11.50 13.54
N SER A 14 22.29 -10.80 14.53
CA SER A 14 20.92 -10.99 15.01
C SER A 14 19.92 -10.69 13.88
N GLY A 15 19.61 -11.70 13.06
CA GLY A 15 18.82 -11.60 11.84
C GLY A 15 17.31 -11.49 12.06
N GLY A 16 16.89 -10.57 12.93
CA GLY A 16 15.49 -10.27 13.18
C GLY A 16 15.25 -8.77 13.13
N ASP A 17 14.06 -8.37 12.68
CA ASP A 17 13.65 -6.97 12.62
C ASP A 17 13.79 -6.29 14.00
N SER A 18 14.15 -5.00 13.99
CA SER A 18 14.08 -4.18 15.20
C SER A 18 12.64 -4.11 15.73
N LEU A 19 12.47 -3.78 17.01
CA LEU A 19 11.13 -3.58 17.56
C LEU A 19 10.36 -2.49 16.79
N ASP A 20 11.04 -1.40 16.42
CA ASP A 20 10.45 -0.31 15.65
C ASP A 20 9.96 -0.79 14.28
N GLN A 21 10.73 -1.63 13.59
CA GLN A 21 10.31 -2.22 12.31
C GLN A 21 9.11 -3.16 12.48
N LYS A 22 9.06 -3.93 13.58
CA LYS A 22 7.89 -4.78 13.90
C LYS A 22 6.65 -3.94 14.18
N ILE A 23 6.81 -2.83 14.89
CA ILE A 23 5.73 -1.87 15.13
C ILE A 23 5.27 -1.24 13.82
N GLY A 24 6.20 -0.77 12.99
CA GLY A 24 5.88 -0.16 11.71
C GLY A 24 5.05 -1.08 10.83
N ARG A 25 5.36 -2.39 10.80
CA ARG A 25 4.56 -3.38 10.06
C ARG A 25 3.09 -3.48 10.49
N MET A 26 2.74 -3.06 11.70
CA MET A 26 1.36 -3.04 12.19
C MET A 26 0.62 -1.72 11.87
N VAL A 27 1.31 -0.74 11.30
CA VAL A 27 0.76 0.59 11.03
C VAL A 27 0.42 0.73 9.55
N MET A 28 -0.82 1.19 9.28
CA MET A 28 -1.31 1.54 7.96
C MET A 28 -1.72 3.02 7.93
N VAL A 29 -1.34 3.74 6.87
CA VAL A 29 -1.59 5.19 6.75
C VAL A 29 -2.23 5.56 5.42
N GLY A 30 -3.07 6.60 5.45
CA GLY A 30 -3.49 7.30 4.24
C GLY A 30 -2.48 8.36 3.83
N PHE A 31 -2.38 8.64 2.54
CA PHE A 31 -1.48 9.68 1.99
C PHE A 31 -2.19 10.51 0.91
N ARG A 32 -1.47 11.45 0.30
CA ARG A 32 -1.98 12.30 -0.78
C ARG A 32 -1.10 12.17 -2.02
N GLY A 33 -1.68 12.40 -3.19
CA GLY A 33 -0.98 12.44 -4.46
C GLY A 33 -1.30 11.23 -5.33
N LEU A 34 -1.36 11.50 -6.65
CA LEU A 34 -1.52 10.50 -7.71
C LEU A 34 -0.19 9.84 -8.11
N THR A 35 0.93 10.39 -7.64
CA THR A 35 2.27 9.85 -7.83
C THR A 35 3.11 10.17 -6.60
N VAL A 36 4.13 9.36 -6.38
CA VAL A 36 5.10 9.58 -5.31
C VAL A 36 6.51 9.56 -5.89
N ARG A 37 7.42 10.24 -5.20
CA ARG A 37 8.84 10.34 -5.52
C ARG A 37 9.64 10.45 -4.23
N GLU A 38 10.96 10.48 -4.41
CA GLU A 38 11.90 10.83 -3.34
C GLU A 38 11.50 12.10 -2.58
N GLY A 39 11.62 12.04 -1.25
CA GLY A 39 11.24 13.11 -0.32
C GLY A 39 9.74 13.28 -0.11
N HIS A 40 8.89 12.39 -0.64
CA HIS A 40 7.48 12.38 -0.28
C HIS A 40 7.31 11.76 1.13
N PRO A 41 6.48 12.32 2.04
CA PRO A 41 6.37 11.82 3.42
C PRO A 41 6.09 10.31 3.52
N VAL A 42 5.13 9.79 2.74
CA VAL A 42 4.84 8.34 2.71
C VAL A 42 6.05 7.51 2.28
N VAL A 43 6.90 8.01 1.38
CA VAL A 43 8.11 7.31 0.91
C VAL A 43 9.16 7.27 2.00
N GLU A 44 9.31 8.36 2.76
CA GLU A 44 10.20 8.41 3.91
C GLU A 44 9.76 7.44 5.01
N ASP A 45 8.45 7.32 5.26
CA ASP A 45 7.89 6.37 6.23
C ASP A 45 8.10 4.91 5.80
N ILE A 46 7.90 4.61 4.51
CA ILE A 46 8.13 3.27 3.95
C ILE A 46 9.59 2.85 4.15
N ARG A 47 10.53 3.70 3.73
CA ARG A 47 11.97 3.39 3.77
C ARG A 47 12.52 3.27 5.18
N ALA A 48 12.00 4.07 6.10
CA ALA A 48 12.38 3.99 7.50
C ALA A 48 11.75 2.79 8.22
N GLY A 49 10.90 2.00 7.54
CA GLY A 49 10.19 0.88 8.14
C GLY A 49 9.17 1.32 9.19
N ARG A 50 8.67 2.56 9.12
CA ARG A 50 7.69 3.12 10.08
C ARG A 50 6.26 2.72 9.76
N ILE A 51 5.99 2.23 8.55
CA ILE A 51 4.69 1.73 8.12
C ILE A 51 4.83 0.40 7.37
N GLY A 52 3.82 -0.45 7.51
CA GLY A 52 3.67 -1.72 6.81
C GLY A 52 2.60 -1.70 5.74
N GLY A 53 1.76 -0.67 5.74
CA GLY A 53 0.68 -0.56 4.77
C GLY A 53 0.23 0.85 4.45
N VAL A 54 -0.50 0.94 3.35
CA VAL A 54 -1.10 2.17 2.84
C VAL A 54 -2.57 1.94 2.49
N VAL A 55 -3.41 2.95 2.72
CA VAL A 55 -4.82 2.95 2.32
C VAL A 55 -5.11 4.07 1.32
N PHE A 56 -5.81 3.73 0.25
CA PHE A 56 -6.11 4.62 -0.87
C PHE A 56 -7.49 5.27 -0.71
N PHE A 57 -7.57 6.54 -1.06
CA PHE A 57 -8.81 7.32 -1.09
C PHE A 57 -8.96 8.05 -2.43
N ASP A 58 -10.20 8.24 -2.88
CA ASP A 58 -10.54 9.04 -4.05
C ASP A 58 -10.79 10.52 -3.68
N TYR A 59 -11.35 10.77 -2.49
CA TYR A 59 -11.70 12.11 -2.01
C TYR A 59 -10.78 12.60 -0.88
N ASP A 60 -10.37 13.87 -0.93
CA ASP A 60 -9.66 14.55 0.16
C ASP A 60 -10.63 15.43 0.94
N VAL A 61 -11.12 14.91 2.07
CA VAL A 61 -12.10 15.61 2.93
C VAL A 61 -11.58 16.97 3.42
N PRO A 62 -10.36 17.09 4.00
CA PRO A 62 -9.80 18.39 4.37
C PRO A 62 -9.70 19.40 3.21
N ALA A 63 -9.27 18.95 2.03
CA ALA A 63 -9.07 19.84 0.88
C ALA A 63 -10.35 20.05 0.05
N LYS A 64 -11.44 19.34 0.37
CA LYS A 64 -12.69 19.27 -0.42
C LYS A 64 -12.43 18.99 -1.90
N SER A 65 -11.42 18.17 -2.20
CA SER A 65 -10.99 17.85 -3.56
C SER A 65 -11.41 16.44 -3.93
N ALA A 66 -11.96 16.29 -5.14
CA ALA A 66 -12.35 15.01 -5.71
C ALA A 66 -11.17 14.13 -6.17
N VAL A 67 -9.93 14.59 -5.95
CA VAL A 67 -8.73 13.88 -6.36
C VAL A 67 -7.78 13.75 -5.18
N ARG A 68 -7.53 12.51 -4.77
CA ARG A 68 -6.52 12.16 -3.75
C ARG A 68 -5.50 11.15 -4.25
N ASN A 69 -5.85 9.87 -4.35
CA ASN A 69 -4.93 8.81 -4.82
C ASN A 69 -5.36 8.12 -6.12
N ILE A 70 -6.60 8.32 -6.55
CA ILE A 70 -7.25 7.56 -7.63
C ILE A 70 -7.69 8.51 -8.74
N GLU A 71 -7.20 8.27 -9.95
CA GLU A 71 -7.60 8.97 -11.18
C GLU A 71 -7.98 7.99 -12.30
N SER A 72 -7.25 6.88 -12.45
CA SER A 72 -7.54 5.82 -13.43
C SER A 72 -6.89 4.48 -13.03
N PRO A 73 -7.33 3.32 -13.59
CA PRO A 73 -6.69 2.03 -13.34
C PRO A 73 -5.19 2.02 -13.67
N GLU A 74 -4.79 2.65 -14.77
CA GLU A 74 -3.40 2.74 -15.22
C GLU A 74 -2.57 3.58 -14.25
N GLN A 75 -3.12 4.72 -13.79
CA GLN A 75 -2.48 5.59 -12.82
C GLN A 75 -2.33 4.88 -11.46
N VAL A 76 -3.37 4.23 -10.94
CA VAL A 76 -3.30 3.50 -9.65
C VAL A 76 -2.28 2.38 -9.73
N LYS A 77 -2.25 1.60 -10.83
CA LYS A 77 -1.22 0.57 -11.06
C LYS A 77 0.20 1.16 -11.04
N LYS A 78 0.41 2.34 -11.63
CA LYS A 78 1.70 3.02 -11.61
C LYS A 78 2.07 3.48 -10.20
N LEU A 79 1.15 4.09 -9.47
CA LEU A 79 1.34 4.54 -8.09
C LEU A 79 1.70 3.37 -7.16
N LEU A 80 1.00 2.24 -7.28
CA LEU A 80 1.32 1.02 -6.53
C LEU A 80 2.74 0.52 -6.81
N ARG A 81 3.15 0.47 -8.08
CA ARG A 81 4.53 0.09 -8.44
C ARG A 81 5.57 1.04 -7.85
N GLN A 82 5.29 2.35 -7.84
CA GLN A 82 6.18 3.34 -7.23
C GLN A 82 6.32 3.09 -5.73
N LEU A 83 5.21 2.95 -5.01
CA LEU A 83 5.24 2.70 -3.55
C LEU A 83 5.98 1.41 -3.20
N GLN A 84 5.68 0.32 -3.91
CA GLN A 84 6.34 -0.97 -3.69
C GLN A 84 7.84 -0.92 -4.02
N SER A 85 8.27 -0.09 -4.98
CA SER A 85 9.71 0.08 -5.29
C SER A 85 10.52 0.73 -4.17
N PHE A 86 9.86 1.36 -3.20
CA PHE A 86 10.52 1.95 -2.03
C PHE A 86 10.55 1.02 -0.81
N ALA A 87 9.87 -0.13 -0.86
CA ALA A 87 9.66 -0.99 0.28
C ALA A 87 10.55 -2.24 0.22
N ASP A 88 11.30 -2.51 1.29
CA ASP A 88 12.10 -3.74 1.43
C ASP A 88 11.22 -4.96 1.72
N VAL A 89 10.05 -4.74 2.34
CA VAL A 89 9.01 -5.73 2.60
C VAL A 89 7.73 -5.28 1.89
N PRO A 90 7.02 -6.18 1.18
CA PRO A 90 5.82 -5.79 0.45
C PRO A 90 4.79 -5.06 1.32
N LEU A 91 4.34 -3.89 0.85
CA LEU A 91 3.34 -3.11 1.56
C LEU A 91 1.96 -3.75 1.47
N PHE A 92 1.28 -3.85 2.61
CA PHE A 92 -0.15 -4.13 2.62
C PHE A 92 -0.89 -2.93 2.03
N THR A 93 -1.63 -3.12 0.95
CA THR A 93 -2.35 -2.03 0.27
C THR A 93 -3.84 -2.26 0.37
N ALA A 94 -4.57 -1.28 0.91
CA ALA A 94 -6.00 -1.35 1.16
C ALA A 94 -6.78 -0.25 0.44
N VAL A 95 -8.07 -0.52 0.21
CA VAL A 95 -9.06 0.42 -0.31
C VAL A 95 -10.46 -0.02 0.15
N ASP A 96 -11.34 0.94 0.44
CA ASP A 96 -12.75 0.64 0.70
C ASP A 96 -13.48 0.40 -0.64
N TYR A 97 -13.65 -0.86 -1.01
CA TYR A 97 -14.35 -1.26 -2.24
C TYR A 97 -15.49 -2.23 -1.92
N GLU A 98 -16.42 -1.74 -1.11
CA GLU A 98 -17.58 -2.48 -0.61
C GLU A 98 -18.70 -2.58 -1.66
N GLY A 99 -18.92 -1.50 -2.41
CA GLY A 99 -19.95 -1.40 -3.43
C GLY A 99 -21.04 -0.35 -3.13
N GLY A 100 -21.77 0.06 -4.16
CA GLY A 100 -22.71 1.17 -4.07
C GLY A 100 -22.03 2.47 -3.59
N ARG A 101 -22.51 3.04 -2.48
CA ARG A 101 -22.01 4.31 -1.94
C ARG A 101 -20.61 4.25 -1.33
N ILE A 102 -20.16 3.08 -0.88
CA ILE A 102 -18.84 2.90 -0.27
C ILE A 102 -17.94 2.22 -1.29
N SER A 103 -17.51 3.01 -2.27
CA SER A 103 -16.62 2.55 -3.32
C SER A 103 -15.67 3.68 -3.71
N ARG A 104 -14.36 3.50 -3.48
CA ARG A 104 -13.35 4.47 -3.93
C ARG A 104 -13.00 4.29 -5.40
N LEU A 105 -13.10 3.06 -5.92
CA LEU A 105 -12.77 2.72 -7.30
C LEU A 105 -14.04 2.83 -8.17
N ARG A 106 -14.43 4.07 -8.49
CA ARG A 106 -15.73 4.37 -9.13
C ARG A 106 -15.69 4.28 -10.67
N PRO A 107 -16.83 4.01 -11.33
CA PRO A 107 -16.92 4.01 -12.81
C PRO A 107 -16.51 5.32 -13.47
N GLU A 108 -16.70 6.46 -12.80
CA GLU A 108 -16.24 7.77 -13.28
C GLU A 108 -14.71 7.86 -13.48
N PHE A 109 -13.95 6.97 -12.82
CA PHE A 109 -12.50 6.83 -12.99
C PHE A 109 -12.12 5.65 -13.90
N GLY A 110 -13.09 4.96 -14.51
CA GLY A 110 -12.84 3.82 -15.40
C GLY A 110 -12.75 2.45 -14.71
N PHE A 111 -13.25 2.32 -13.47
CA PHE A 111 -13.37 1.03 -12.80
C PHE A 111 -14.73 0.37 -13.07
N PRO A 112 -14.86 -0.96 -12.91
CA PRO A 112 -16.16 -1.64 -13.03
C PRO A 112 -17.18 -1.13 -12.00
N GLU A 113 -18.46 -1.17 -12.36
CA GLU A 113 -19.54 -0.92 -11.41
C GLU A 113 -19.71 -2.10 -10.45
N THR A 114 -20.13 -1.82 -9.22
CA THR A 114 -20.39 -2.83 -8.19
C THR A 114 -21.72 -2.56 -7.51
N LEU A 115 -22.44 -3.65 -7.21
CA LEU A 115 -23.67 -3.61 -6.43
C LEU A 115 -23.36 -3.27 -4.98
N SER A 116 -24.26 -2.54 -4.34
CA SER A 116 -24.24 -2.35 -2.88
C SER A 116 -24.56 -3.65 -2.14
N HIS A 117 -24.14 -3.72 -0.88
CA HIS A 117 -24.51 -4.81 0.02
C HIS A 117 -26.03 -5.01 0.13
N HIS A 118 -26.82 -3.93 0.06
CA HIS A 118 -28.28 -4.01 0.07
C HIS A 118 -28.83 -4.68 -1.20
N GLU A 119 -28.33 -4.27 -2.37
CA GLU A 119 -28.75 -4.84 -3.66
C GLU A 119 -28.43 -6.34 -3.70
N LEU A 120 -27.22 -6.73 -3.27
CA LEU A 120 -26.81 -8.13 -3.15
C LEU A 120 -27.73 -8.92 -2.20
N GLY A 121 -28.07 -8.34 -1.04
CA GLY A 121 -28.97 -8.98 -0.07
C GLY A 121 -30.43 -9.09 -0.55
N SER A 122 -30.86 -8.19 -1.43
CA SER A 122 -32.23 -8.16 -1.96
C SER A 122 -32.47 -9.14 -3.12
N GLY A 123 -31.43 -9.80 -3.61
CA GLY A 123 -31.51 -10.72 -4.75
C GLY A 123 -31.69 -9.99 -6.10
N ALA A 124 -31.38 -8.70 -6.15
CA ALA A 124 -31.28 -7.97 -7.40
C ALA A 124 -30.24 -8.67 -8.30
N LYS A 125 -30.71 -9.18 -9.45
CA LYS A 125 -29.86 -9.69 -10.53
C LYS A 125 -29.52 -8.58 -11.49
#